data_AF-A0A235EVE3-F1
#
_entry.id   AF-A0A235EVE3-F1
#
_cell.length_a   1.000
_cell.length_b   1.000
_cell.length_c   1.000
_cell.angle_alpha   90.00
_cell.angle_beta   90.00
_cell.angle_gamma   90.00
#
_symmetry.space_group_name_H-M   'P 1'
#
loop_
_entity.id
_entity.type
_entity.pdbx_description
1 polymer ?
#
loop_
_entity_poly.entity_id
_entity_poly.type
_entity_poly.pdbx_seq_one_letter_code
_entity_poly.pdbx_strand_id
1 'polypeptide(L)' 'VGAIYVGIAQRLIATCRLHDSDPHVYLSDVLQRVGQHPAADVAQLSPGLWKQHFAANPLRSALHPRSK' A
#
# COMPACT_ATOMS: atom_id res chain seq x y z
N VAL A 1 0.58 -17.19 -14.68
CA VAL A 1 -0.13 -16.61 -13.51
C VAL A 1 0.39 -15.22 -13.10
N GLY A 2 1.69 -14.89 -13.24
CA GLY A 2 2.26 -13.62 -12.76
C GLY A 2 1.83 -12.30 -13.45
N ALA A 3 1.37 -12.32 -14.70
CA ALA A 3 1.08 -11.10 -15.46
C ALA A 3 -0.11 -10.28 -14.92
N ILE A 4 -1.12 -10.93 -14.36
CA ILE A 4 -2.32 -10.25 -13.82
C ILE A 4 -1.96 -9.47 -12.54
N TYR A 5 -1.19 -10.08 -11.65
CA TYR A 5 -0.73 -9.43 -10.42
C TYR A 5 0.18 -8.24 -10.70
N VAL A 6 1.05 -8.35 -11.71
CA VAL A 6 1.87 -7.23 -12.20
C VAL A 6 0.98 -6.12 -12.77
N GLY A 7 -0.06 -6.44 -13.53
CA GLY A 7 -1.01 -5.45 -14.07
C GLY A 7 -1.78 -4.70 -12.98
N ILE A 8 -2.17 -5.38 -11.91
CA ILE A 8 -2.84 -4.77 -10.74
C ILE A 8 -1.88 -3.84 -9.99
N ALA A 9 -0.65 -4.30 -9.72
CA ALA A 9 0.37 -3.49 -9.08
C ALA A 9 0.75 -2.25 -9.91
N GLN A 10 0.90 -2.40 -11.23
CA GLN A 10 1.22 -1.29 -12.15
C GLN A 10 0.11 -0.23 -12.16
N ARG A 11 -1.17 -0.64 -12.16
CA ARG A 11 -2.30 0.29 -12.06
C ARG A 11 -2.31 1.00 -10.72
N LEU A 12 -2.10 0.28 -9.62
CA LEU A 12 -1.99 0.88 -8.27
C LEU A 12 -0.83 1.86 -8.14
N ILE A 13 0.34 1.54 -8.70
CA ILE A 13 1.51 2.42 -8.72
C ILE A 13 1.20 3.70 -9.52
N ALA A 14 0.53 3.57 -10.67
CA ALA A 14 0.11 4.72 -11.46
C ALA A 14 -0.86 5.62 -10.68
N THR A 15 -1.81 5.04 -9.94
CA THR A 15 -2.73 5.80 -9.08
C THR A 15 -1.99 6.45 -7.89
N CYS A 16 -1.02 5.79 -7.27
CA CYS A 16 -0.22 6.37 -6.19
C CYS A 16 0.60 7.58 -6.67
N ARG A 17 1.23 7.47 -7.85
CA ARG A 17 1.93 8.59 -8.49
C ARG A 17 1.01 9.78 -8.75
N LEU A 18 -0.23 9.52 -9.15
CA LEU A 18 -1.23 10.56 -9.40
C LEU A 18 -1.68 11.29 -8.12
N HIS A 19 -1.60 10.61 -6.97
CA HIS A 19 -1.94 11.14 -5.65
C HIS A 19 -0.73 11.64 -4.87
N ASP A 20 0.47 11.70 -5.46
CA ASP A 20 1.72 12.09 -4.80
C ASP A 20 1.96 11.26 -3.52
N SER A 21 1.68 9.95 -3.60
CA SER A 21 1.95 8.99 -2.54
C SER A 21 3.07 8.05 -2.97
N ASP A 22 4.03 7.80 -2.07
CA ASP A 22 5.12 6.87 -2.35
C ASP A 22 4.55 5.44 -2.53
N PRO A 23 4.64 4.85 -3.74
CA PRO A 23 4.01 3.57 -4.03
C PRO A 23 4.65 2.41 -3.25
N HIS A 24 5.91 2.54 -2.83
CA HIS A 24 6.59 1.50 -2.06
C HIS A 24 6.12 1.51 -0.60
N VAL A 25 5.95 2.68 0.01
CA VAL A 25 5.38 2.84 1.35
C VAL A 25 3.92 2.37 1.37
N TYR A 26 3.13 2.77 0.37
CA TYR A 26 1.74 2.32 0.23
C TYR A 26 1.63 0.81 0.11
N LEU A 27 2.37 0.19 -0.82
CA LEU A 27 2.28 -1.24 -1.07
C LEU A 27 2.75 -2.05 0.16
N SER A 28 3.83 -1.63 0.82
CA SER A 28 4.31 -2.30 2.04
C SER A 28 3.30 -2.19 3.18
N ASP A 29 2.64 -1.04 3.36
CA ASP A 29 1.63 -0.90 4.41
C ASP A 29 0.39 -1.72 4.08
N VAL A 30 -0.14 -1.63 2.87
CA VAL A 30 -1.36 -2.35 2.45
C VAL A 30 -1.16 -3.87 2.52
N LEU A 31 -0.03 -4.40 2.06
CA LEU A 31 0.27 -5.84 2.15
C LEU A 31 0.38 -6.32 3.60
N GLN A 32 0.86 -5.48 4.51
CA GLN A 32 0.99 -5.84 5.92
C GLN A 32 -0.34 -5.65 6.68
N ARG A 33 -1.14 -4.66 6.27
CA ARG A 33 -2.43 -4.29 6.88
C ARG A 33 -3.56 -5.20 6.42
N VAL A 34 -3.58 -5.65 5.16
CA VAL A 34 -4.66 -6.48 4.59
C VAL A 34 -4.87 -7.79 5.36
N GLY A 35 -3.83 -8.33 6.00
CA GLY A 35 -3.93 -9.54 6.83
C GLY A 35 -4.57 -9.32 8.20
N GLN A 36 -4.66 -8.08 8.68
CA GLN A 36 -5.25 -7.71 9.97
C GLN A 36 -6.48 -6.81 9.85
N HIS A 37 -6.81 -6.37 8.63
CA HIS A 37 -7.90 -5.43 8.37
C HIS A 37 -9.22 -6.15 8.09
N PRO A 38 -10.36 -5.66 8.60
CA PRO A 38 -11.66 -6.24 8.28
C PRO A 38 -11.94 -6.17 6.77
N ALA A 39 -12.49 -7.23 6.19
CA ALA A 39 -12.82 -7.27 4.76
C ALA A 39 -13.83 -6.18 4.34
N ALA A 40 -14.65 -5.72 5.29
CA ALA A 40 -15.60 -4.63 5.09
C ALA A 40 -14.94 -3.27 4.81
N ASP A 41 -13.70 -3.08 5.27
CA ASP A 41 -13.00 -1.79 5.26
C ASP A 41 -11.86 -1.73 4.22
N VAL A 42 -11.75 -2.73 3.34
CA VAL A 42 -10.72 -2.80 2.29
C VAL A 42 -10.75 -1.56 1.38
N ALA A 43 -11.89 -0.88 1.26
CA ALA A 43 -12.00 0.39 0.54
C ALA A 43 -11.09 1.50 1.12
N GLN A 44 -10.86 1.50 2.44
CA GLN A 44 -9.96 2.45 3.13
C GLN A 44 -8.49 2.26 2.74
N LEU A 45 -8.14 1.09 2.23
CA LEU A 45 -6.79 0.80 1.71
C LEU A 45 -6.57 1.38 0.32
N SER A 46 -7.58 1.92 -0.37
CA SER A 46 -7.39 2.57 -1.67
C SER A 46 -6.45 3.77 -1.55
N PRO A 47 -5.60 4.08 -2.56
CA PRO A 47 -4.53 5.08 -2.43
C PRO A 47 -4.97 6.46 -1.91
N GLY A 48 -6.17 6.90 -2.30
CA GLY A 48 -6.76 8.16 -1.85
C GLY A 48 -7.11 8.17 -0.36
N LEU A 49 -7.87 7.17 0.13
CA LEU A 49 -8.22 7.06 1.55
C LEU A 49 -7.01 6.66 2.40
N TRP A 50 -6.16 5.77 1.91
CA TRP A 50 -4.96 5.37 2.61
C TRP A 50 -4.06 6.56 2.94
N LYS A 51 -3.93 7.52 2.01
CA LYS A 51 -3.16 8.74 2.25
C LYS A 51 -3.72 9.58 3.39
N GLN A 52 -5.04 9.57 3.58
CA GLN A 52 -5.71 10.33 4.65
C GLN A 52 -5.64 9.60 5.99
N HIS A 53 -5.80 8.28 6.00
CA HIS A 53 -5.95 7.48 7.23
C HIS A 53 -4.63 6.89 7.76
N PHE A 54 -3.68 6.55 6.87
CA PHE A 54 -2.53 5.72 7.22
C PHE A 54 -1.17 6.27 6.79
N ALA A 55 -1.10 7.21 5.83
CA ALA A 55 0.19 7.76 5.39
C ALA A 55 1.00 8.48 6.48
N ALA A 56 0.34 8.97 7.54
CA ALA A 56 1.02 9.56 8.68
C ALA A 56 1.77 8.53 9.54
N ASN A 57 1.32 7.27 9.57
CA ASN A 57 1.97 6.19 10.30
C ASN A 57 1.84 4.84 9.55
N PRO A 58 2.58 4.67 8.44
CA PRO A 58 2.53 3.46 7.65
C PRO A 58 3.26 2.31 8.34
N LEU A 59 2.63 1.13 8.37
CA LEU A 59 3.24 -0.15 8.68
C LEU A 59 4.30 -0.44 7.64
N ARG A 60 5.53 -0.62 8.11
CA ARG A 60 6.66 -1.01 7.26
C ARG A 60 7.02 -2.47 7.52
N SER A 61 7.45 -3.16 6.48
CA SER A 61 8.01 -4.51 6.64
C SER A 61 9.14 -4.51 7.67
N ALA A 62 9.15 -5.47 8.59
CA ALA A 62 10.23 -5.66 9.57
C ALA A 62 11.58 -6.00 8.91
N LEU A 63 11.56 -6.35 7.60
CA LEU A 63 12.75 -6.58 6.78
C LEU A 63 13.35 -5.31 6.18
N HIS A 64 12.76 -4.13 6.42
CA HIS A 64 13.44 -2.88 6.06
C HIS A 64 14.71 -2.79 6.92
N PRO A 65 15.92 -2.81 6.32
CA PRO A 65 17.13 -2.81 7.10
C PRO A 65 17.14 -1.54 7.94
N ARG A 66 17.06 -1.70 9.26
CA ARG A 66 17.39 -0.65 10.20
C ARG A 66 18.84 -0.33 9.92
N SER A 67 19.09 0.77 9.21
CA SER A 67 20.45 1.24 8.95
C SER A 67 21.20 1.22 10.28
N LYS A 68 22.35 0.53 10.29
CA LYS A 68 23.38 0.83 11.28
C LYS A 68 23.84 2.27 11.11
#